data_AF-A0A1V8Y7F2-F1
#
_entry.id   AF-A0A1V8Y7F2-F1
#
_cell.length_a   1.000
_cell.length_b   1.000
_cell.length_c   1.000
_cell.angle_alpha   90.00
_cell.angle_beta   90.00
_cell.angle_gamma   90.00
#
_symmetry.space_group_name_H-M   'P 1'
#
loop_
_entity.id
_entity.type
_entity.pdbx_description
1 polymer ?
#
loop_
_entity_poly.entity_id
_entity_poly.type
_entity_poly.pdbx_seq_one_letter_code
_entity_poly.pdbx_strand_id
1 'polypeptide(L)'
;MGEKELRRSMSVFPIGTVMKLTDLSARQIRYYEEQDFVHPERSEGNRRMYSLNDIDLLLEIKDYLSDGLNMAGIKRVYEMAQAKKQEEKSKKPLTDHDVRQIFRDEILAQGGLNKTGHYQSQGMQRQFFD
;
A
#
# COMPACT_ATOMS: atom_id res chain seq x y z
N MET A 1 12.79 -4.90 -0.85
CA MET A 1 12.37 -5.22 0.54
C MET A 1 13.61 -5.62 1.31
N GLY A 2 13.81 -5.07 2.51
CA GLY A 2 14.94 -5.46 3.36
C GLY A 2 14.77 -6.90 3.87
N GLU A 3 15.88 -7.59 4.16
CA GLU A 3 15.87 -8.98 4.65
C GLU A 3 14.94 -9.18 5.86
N LYS A 4 14.90 -8.20 6.78
CA LYS A 4 14.01 -8.20 7.94
C LYS A 4 12.54 -8.40 7.57
N GLU A 5 12.06 -7.69 6.55
CA GLU A 5 10.66 -7.76 6.14
C GLU A 5 10.32 -9.14 5.56
N LEU A 6 11.23 -9.68 4.74
CA LEU A 6 11.09 -11.02 4.19
C LEU A 6 10.97 -12.08 5.30
N ARG A 7 11.83 -12.00 6.32
CA ARG A 7 11.79 -12.92 7.48
C ARG A 7 10.48 -12.81 8.26
N ARG A 8 9.88 -11.62 8.35
CA ARG A 8 8.60 -11.42 9.06
C ARG A 8 7.41 -11.99 8.30
N SER A 9 7.46 -12.00 6.97
CA SER A 9 6.42 -12.61 6.13
C SER A 9 6.52 -14.13 5.98
N MET A 10 7.61 -14.77 6.45
CA MET A 10 7.77 -16.22 6.33
C MET A 10 6.85 -16.99 7.30
N SER A 11 6.02 -17.88 6.75
CA SER A 11 5.09 -18.74 7.51
C SER A 11 5.79 -19.95 8.13
N VAL A 12 6.29 -19.80 9.37
CA VAL A 12 7.09 -20.83 10.06
C VAL A 12 6.55 -21.25 11.43
N PHE A 13 5.54 -20.57 11.96
CA PHE A 13 5.01 -20.84 13.30
C PHE A 13 3.77 -21.72 13.25
N PRO A 14 3.77 -22.91 13.89
CA PRO A 14 2.56 -23.73 13.98
C PRO A 14 1.56 -23.09 14.94
N ILE A 15 0.26 -23.41 14.77
CA ILE A 15 -0.84 -22.83 15.56
C ILE A 15 -0.61 -22.90 17.09
N GLY A 16 0.00 -23.98 17.59
CA GLY A 16 0.27 -24.13 19.02
C GLY A 16 1.27 -23.10 19.56
N THR A 17 2.24 -22.68 18.75
CA THR A 17 3.17 -21.59 19.12
C THR A 17 2.45 -20.24 19.07
N VAL A 18 1.62 -20.01 18.06
CA VAL A 18 0.82 -18.78 17.93
C VAL A 18 -0.12 -18.60 19.13
N MET A 19 -0.77 -19.67 19.59
CA MET A 19 -1.61 -19.63 20.80
C MET A 19 -0.81 -19.16 22.02
N LYS A 20 0.41 -19.65 22.22
CA LYS A 20 1.27 -19.25 23.35
C LYS A 20 1.75 -17.81 23.26
N LEU A 21 1.94 -17.28 22.05
CA LEU A 21 2.40 -15.92 21.84
C LEU A 21 1.29 -14.88 21.95
N THR A 22 0.04 -15.27 21.68
CA THR A 22 -1.10 -14.35 21.59
C THR A 22 -2.10 -14.49 22.75
N ASP A 23 -2.02 -15.58 23.51
CA ASP A 23 -3.05 -16.06 24.44
C ASP A 23 -4.43 -16.27 23.79
N LEU A 24 -4.47 -16.43 22.46
CA LEU A 24 -5.70 -16.76 21.74
C LEU A 24 -5.86 -18.27 21.65
N SER A 25 -7.11 -18.74 21.76
CA SER A 25 -7.43 -20.13 21.47
C SER A 25 -7.28 -20.44 19.99
N ALA A 26 -7.01 -21.71 19.64
CA ALA A 26 -7.01 -22.16 18.25
C ALA A 26 -8.33 -21.84 17.51
N ARG A 27 -9.46 -21.82 18.24
CA ARG A 27 -10.76 -21.46 17.68
C ARG A 27 -10.81 -19.99 17.27
N GLN A 28 -10.33 -19.08 18.13
CA GLN A 28 -10.26 -17.65 17.82
C GLN A 28 -9.34 -17.37 16.64
N ILE A 29 -8.14 -17.97 16.61
CA ILE A 29 -7.19 -17.80 15.50
C ILE A 29 -7.81 -18.24 14.17
N ARG A 30 -8.47 -19.41 14.15
CA ARG A 30 -9.16 -19.89 12.94
C ARG A 30 -10.35 -19.02 12.56
N TYR A 31 -11.07 -18.49 13.53
CA TYR A 31 -12.14 -17.54 13.25
C TYR A 31 -11.60 -16.26 12.59
N TYR A 32 -10.46 -15.73 13.03
CA TYR A 32 -9.84 -14.57 12.39
C TYR A 32 -9.27 -14.87 10.99
N GLU A 33 -8.79 -16.10 10.76
CA GLU A 33 -8.48 -16.61 9.41
C GLU A 33 -9.74 -16.65 8.52
N GLU A 34 -10.86 -17.17 9.03
CA GLU A 34 -12.15 -17.19 8.32
C GLU A 34 -12.71 -15.78 8.03
N GLN A 35 -12.27 -14.76 8.78
CA GLN A 35 -12.62 -13.36 8.54
C GLN A 35 -11.64 -12.64 7.60
N ASP A 36 -10.69 -13.37 6.98
CA ASP A 36 -9.65 -12.87 6.06
C ASP A 36 -8.68 -11.86 6.68
N PHE A 37 -8.46 -11.91 8.00
CA PHE A 37 -7.42 -11.10 8.62
C PHE A 37 -6.03 -11.67 8.31
N VAL A 38 -5.87 -12.98 8.46
CA VAL A 38 -4.60 -13.70 8.27
C VAL A 38 -4.73 -14.79 7.23
N HIS A 39 -3.66 -15.05 6.48
CA HIS A 39 -3.62 -16.04 5.41
C HIS A 39 -2.44 -17.00 5.60
N PRO A 40 -2.50 -17.91 6.59
CA PRO A 40 -1.41 -18.82 6.87
C PRO A 40 -1.16 -19.79 5.72
N GLU A 41 0.11 -20.07 5.44
CA GLU A 41 0.48 -21.12 4.49
C GLU A 41 0.28 -22.51 5.11
N ARG A 42 0.26 -23.54 4.26
CA ARG A 42 0.19 -24.93 4.71
C ARG A 42 1.54 -25.60 4.52
N SER A 43 2.04 -26.25 5.57
CA SER A 43 3.21 -27.13 5.49
C SER A 43 2.91 -28.36 4.62
N GLU A 44 3.93 -29.13 4.24
CA GLU A 44 3.77 -30.44 3.59
C GLU A 44 2.83 -31.40 4.33
N GLY A 45 2.85 -31.38 5.67
CA GLY A 45 1.93 -32.15 6.51
C GLY A 45 0.51 -31.56 6.66
N ASN A 46 0.12 -30.63 5.78
CA ASN A 46 -1.17 -29.92 5.77
C ASN A 46 -1.51 -29.13 7.07
N ARG A 47 -0.48 -28.74 7.83
CA ARG A 47 -0.64 -27.90 9.04
C ARG A 47 -0.54 -26.43 8.66
N ARG A 48 -1.34 -25.59 9.32
CA ARG A 48 -1.26 -24.13 9.18
C ARG A 48 0.02 -23.61 9.81
N MET A 49 0.73 -22.80 9.04
CA MET A 49 1.96 -22.12 9.43
C MET A 49 1.70 -20.62 9.30
N TYR A 50 1.96 -19.90 10.38
CA TYR A 50 1.73 -18.48 10.50
C TYR A 50 3.08 -17.75 10.44
N SER A 51 3.06 -16.53 9.94
CA SER A 51 4.20 -15.63 9.90
C SER A 51 4.28 -14.76 11.15
N LEU A 52 5.34 -13.97 11.31
CA LEU A 52 5.40 -12.97 12.39
C LEU A 52 4.36 -11.87 12.17
N ASN A 53 4.15 -11.46 10.92
CA ASN A 53 3.15 -10.46 10.57
C ASN A 53 1.73 -10.91 10.93
N ASP A 54 1.43 -12.21 10.77
CA ASP A 54 0.14 -12.76 11.21
C ASP A 54 -0.02 -12.69 12.73
N ILE A 55 1.05 -12.97 13.47
CA ILE A 55 1.05 -12.90 14.94
C ILE A 55 0.82 -11.46 15.42
N ASP A 56 1.49 -10.48 14.81
CA ASP A 56 1.28 -9.07 15.15
C ASP A 56 -0.17 -8.66 14.91
N LEU A 57 -0.75 -9.04 13.77
CA LEU A 57 -2.14 -8.71 13.45
C LEU A 57 -3.13 -9.37 14.43
N LEU A 58 -2.87 -10.61 14.84
CA LEU A 58 -3.69 -11.29 15.85
C LEU A 58 -3.65 -10.57 17.20
N LEU A 59 -2.49 -10.01 17.58
CA LEU A 59 -2.36 -9.18 18.78
C LEU A 59 -3.12 -7.85 18.62
N GLU A 60 -3.01 -7.19 17.47
CA GLU A 60 -3.78 -5.97 17.19
C GLU A 60 -5.29 -6.20 17.28
N ILE A 61 -5.80 -7.31 16.74
CA ILE A 61 -7.23 -7.67 16.84
C ILE A 61 -7.64 -7.84 18.32
N LYS A 62 -6.78 -8.45 19.14
CA LYS A 62 -7.02 -8.61 20.58
C LYS A 62 -7.10 -7.25 21.28
N ASP A 63 -6.22 -6.33 20.94
CA ASP A 63 -6.20 -4.98 21.51
C ASP A 63 -7.47 -4.20 21.10
N TYR A 64 -7.85 -4.22 19.81
CA TYR A 64 -9.09 -3.57 19.37
C TYR A 64 -10.35 -4.14 20.04
N LEU A 65 -10.39 -5.46 20.28
CA LEU A 65 -11.48 -6.07 21.04
C LEU A 65 -11.51 -5.58 22.49
N SER A 66 -10.34 -5.40 23.11
CA SER A 66 -10.24 -4.86 24.47
C SER A 66 -10.68 -3.39 24.55
N ASP A 67 -10.48 -2.63 23.47
CA ASP A 67 -10.97 -1.25 23.31
C ASP A 67 -12.47 -1.17 23.01
N GLY A 68 -13.16 -2.31 22.92
CA GLY A 68 -14.61 -2.39 22.73
C GLY A 68 -15.08 -2.37 21.28
N LEU A 69 -14.17 -2.50 20.31
CA LEU A 69 -14.57 -2.66 18.91
C LEU A 69 -15.14 -4.06 18.68
N ASN A 70 -16.15 -4.15 17.81
CA ASN A 70 -16.65 -5.43 17.31
C ASN A 70 -15.91 -5.84 16.02
N MET A 71 -16.14 -7.07 15.57
CA MET A 71 -15.49 -7.61 14.35
C MET A 71 -15.71 -6.74 13.10
N ALA A 72 -16.89 -6.15 12.92
CA ALA A 72 -17.17 -5.30 11.78
C ALA A 72 -16.38 -3.97 11.84
N GLY A 73 -16.21 -3.41 13.03
CA GLY A 73 -15.37 -2.24 13.27
C GLY A 73 -13.91 -2.54 12.96
N ILE A 74 -13.40 -3.66 13.48
CA ILE A 74 -12.02 -4.11 13.26
C ILE A 74 -11.76 -4.35 11.78
N LYS A 75 -12.68 -5.00 11.07
CA LYS A 75 -12.56 -5.26 9.63
C LYS A 75 -12.43 -3.97 8.82
N ARG A 76 -13.23 -2.94 9.13
CA ARG A 76 -13.12 -1.62 8.49
C ARG A 76 -11.77 -0.97 8.75
N VAL A 77 -11.28 -1.00 10.00
CA VAL A 77 -9.98 -0.43 10.35
C VAL A 77 -8.86 -1.13 9.59
N TYR A 78 -8.92 -2.45 9.52
CA TYR A 78 -7.95 -3.27 8.79
C TYR A 78 -7.96 -2.98 7.28
N GLU A 79 -9.13 -2.97 6.64
CA GLU A 79 -9.27 -2.67 5.21
C GLU A 79 -8.72 -1.28 4.86
N MET A 80 -9.00 -0.27 5.69
CA MET A 80 -8.45 1.09 5.52
C MET A 80 -6.92 1.11 5.64
N ALA A 81 -6.34 0.35 6.59
CA ALA A 81 -4.89 0.25 6.75
C ALA A 81 -4.23 -0.44 5.54
N GLN A 82 -4.86 -1.49 5.00
CA GLN A 82 -4.36 -2.22 3.84
C GLN A 82 -4.44 -1.37 2.57
N ALA A 83 -5.52 -0.61 2.37
CA ALA A 83 -5.65 0.33 1.25
C ALA A 83 -4.51 1.36 1.25
N LYS A 84 -4.22 1.97 2.42
CA LYS A 84 -3.10 2.92 2.55
C LYS A 84 -1.75 2.29 2.22
N LYS A 85 -1.46 1.08 2.73
CA LYS A 85 -0.22 0.35 2.40
C LYS A 85 -0.12 0.06 0.90
N GLN A 86 -1.24 -0.21 0.24
CA GLN A 86 -1.27 -0.50 -1.19
C GLN A 86 -1.07 0.76 -2.04
N GLU A 87 -1.67 1.89 -1.63
CA GLU A 87 -1.41 3.20 -2.22
C GLU A 87 0.08 3.59 -2.09
N GLU A 88 0.69 3.40 -0.92
CA GLU A 88 2.10 3.67 -0.70
C GLU A 88 3.02 2.80 -1.58
N LYS A 89 2.70 1.52 -1.76
CA LYS A 89 3.43 0.63 -2.67
C LYS A 89 3.25 1.00 -4.15
N SER A 90 2.09 1.55 -4.51
CA SER A 90 1.77 1.94 -5.90
C SER A 90 2.41 3.26 -6.33
N LYS A 91 2.77 4.13 -5.37
CA LYS A 91 3.60 5.31 -5.65
C LYS A 91 4.98 4.82 -6.09
N LYS A 92 5.21 4.80 -7.40
CA LYS A 92 6.54 4.54 -7.95
C LYS A 92 7.51 5.50 -7.27
N PRO A 93 8.64 5.03 -6.70
CA PRO A 93 9.68 5.95 -6.27
C PRO A 93 10.07 6.77 -7.50
N LEU A 94 9.96 8.10 -7.40
CA LEU A 94 10.35 9.00 -8.48
C LEU A 94 11.76 8.61 -8.92
N THR A 95 11.94 8.34 -10.21
CA THR A 95 13.28 8.06 -10.72
C THR A 95 14.08 9.35 -10.74
N ASP A 96 15.41 9.25 -10.70
CA ASP A 96 16.29 10.42 -10.79
C ASP A 96 16.01 11.25 -12.06
N HIS A 97 15.57 10.60 -13.13
CA HIS A 97 15.07 11.28 -14.34
C HIS A 97 13.81 12.11 -14.07
N ASP A 98 12.83 11.56 -13.38
CA ASP A 98 11.57 12.25 -13.05
C ASP A 98 11.84 13.47 -12.16
N VAL A 99 12.76 13.34 -11.19
CA VAL A 99 13.18 14.46 -10.32
C VAL A 99 13.85 15.57 -11.15
N ARG A 100 14.75 15.21 -12.06
CA ARG A 100 15.41 16.18 -12.95
C ARG A 100 14.41 16.87 -13.89
N GLN A 101 13.41 16.16 -14.39
CA GLN A 101 12.37 16.74 -15.24
C GLN A 101 11.52 17.75 -14.46
N ILE A 102 11.01 17.37 -13.28
CA ILE A 102 10.21 18.25 -12.43
C ILE A 102 11.00 19.53 -12.10
N PHE A 103 12.28 19.40 -11.75
CA PHE A 103 13.13 20.56 -11.46
C PHE A 103 13.35 21.47 -12.67
N ARG A 104 13.54 20.90 -13.87
CA ARG A 104 13.65 21.70 -15.11
C ARG A 104 12.37 22.45 -15.42
N ASP A 105 11.23 21.79 -15.30
CA ASP A 105 9.92 22.41 -15.55
C ASP A 105 9.66 23.55 -14.56
N GLU A 106 10.08 23.40 -13.30
CA GLU A 106 9.94 24.43 -12.27
C GLU A 106 10.88 25.64 -12.51
N ILE A 107 12.14 25.40 -12.91
CA ILE A 107 13.06 26.47 -13.32
C ILE A 107 12.51 27.26 -14.52
N LEU A 108 11.93 26.57 -15.51
CA LEU A 108 11.37 27.20 -16.70
C LEU A 108 10.04 27.92 -16.43
N ALA A 109 9.25 27.44 -15.47
CA ALA A 109 8.01 28.08 -15.06
C ALA A 109 8.24 29.33 -14.18
N GLN A 110 9.27 29.32 -13.32
CA GLN A 110 9.58 30.45 -12.44
C GLN A 110 10.55 31.46 -13.08
N GLY A 111 11.48 31.01 -13.91
CA GLY A 111 12.34 31.88 -14.71
C GLY A 111 11.61 32.29 -15.98
N GLY A 112 11.17 33.56 -16.07
CA GLY A 112 10.33 34.12 -17.16
C GLY A 112 10.86 34.05 -18.60
N LEU A 113 11.22 32.86 -19.07
CA LEU A 113 11.74 32.55 -20.40
C LEU A 113 10.68 32.01 -21.37
N ASN A 114 9.40 32.00 -20.99
CA ASN A 114 8.31 31.82 -21.96
C ASN A 114 8.09 33.10 -22.78
N LYS A 115 8.94 33.30 -23.80
CA LYS A 115 8.64 34.11 -24.97
C LYS A 115 8.62 33.22 -26.22
N THR A 116 7.47 32.67 -26.54
CA THR A 116 7.12 32.35 -27.93
C THR A 116 5.74 32.89 -28.21
N GLY A 117 5.71 34.16 -28.62
CA GLY A 117 4.58 34.72 -29.32
C GLY A 117 4.43 34.02 -30.67
N HIS A 118 3.21 33.61 -30.99
CA HIS A 118 2.81 33.28 -32.35
C HIS A 118 1.89 34.41 -32.83
N TYR A 119 2.47 35.37 -33.56
CA TYR A 119 1.73 36.31 -34.39
C TYR A 119 1.23 35.56 -35.62
N GLN A 120 -0.07 35.27 -35.70
CA GLN A 120 -0.70 34.90 -36.96
C GLN A 120 -1.08 36.18 -37.70
N SER A 121 -0.22 36.59 -38.63
CA SER A 121 -0.52 37.64 -39.59
C SER A 121 -1.62 37.16 -40.54
N GLN A 122 -2.82 37.72 -40.39
CA GLN A 122 -3.80 37.77 -41.47
C GLN A 122 -3.29 38.74 -42.54
N GLY A 123 -2.69 38.19 -43.60
CA GLY A 123 -2.44 38.92 -44.83
C GLY A 123 -3.70 38.93 -45.69
N MET A 124 -4.50 40.00 -45.58
CA MET A 124 -5.42 40.43 -46.63
C MET A 124 -4.66 40.55 -47.96
N GLN A 125 -5.01 39.74 -48.97
CA GLN A 125 -4.76 40.12 -50.35
C GLN A 125 -6.08 40.57 -50.98
N ARG A 126 -6.10 41.87 -51.25
CA ARG A 126 -7.15 42.61 -51.94
C ARG A 126 -7.26 42.16 -53.40
N GLN A 127 -8.50 42.09 -53.84
CA GLN A 127 -8.94 42.14 -55.23
C GLN A 127 -8.27 43.31 -55.98
N PHE A 128 -7.85 43.10 -57.24
CA PHE A 128 -7.97 44.07 -58.33
C PHE A 128 -8.05 43.33 -59.69
N PHE A 129 -8.93 43.84 -60.56
CA PHE A 129 -9.16 43.57 -62.00
C PHE A 129 -7.84 43.53 -62.82
N ASP A 130 -7.70 42.93 -63.99
CA ASP A 130 -8.56 42.69 -65.18
C ASP A 130 -8.15 41.35 -65.84
#